data_AF-A0AA92C4J8-F1
#
_entry.id   AF-A0AA92C4J8-F1
#
_cell.length_a   1.000
_cell.length_b   1.000
_cell.length_c   1.000
_cell.angle_alpha   90.00
_cell.angle_beta   90.00
_cell.angle_gamma   90.00
#
_symmetry.space_group_name_H-M   'P 1'
#
loop_
_entity.id
_entity.type
_entity.pdbx_description
1 polymer ?
#
loop_
_entity_poly.entity_id
_entity_poly.type
_entity_poly.pdbx_seq_one_letter_code
_entity_poly.pdbx_strand_id
1 'polypeptide(L)'
;MTLEDLYSRLCKRHPHFRGWVADLGPRSLAVNASFAVIDRWHRECSGDVDALYKKLRLAILEFNLRRTCTVAMPTRKEFAQVFALHLPMVLGISWQRIRDEVRIPAPGESIVRVKRSR
;
A
#
# COMPACT_ATOMS: atom_id res chain seq x y z
N MET A 1 -8.01 18.34 -5.16
CA MET A 1 -8.24 17.18 -4.27
C MET A 1 -7.01 17.00 -3.42
N THR A 2 -7.18 16.97 -2.11
CA THR A 2 -6.10 16.96 -1.12
C THR A 2 -5.71 15.53 -0.73
N LEU A 3 -4.62 15.41 0.03
CA LEU A 3 -4.17 14.18 0.68
C LEU A 3 -5.23 13.60 1.64
N GLU A 4 -5.99 14.48 2.30
CA GLU A 4 -7.06 14.15 3.23
C GLU A 4 -8.30 13.58 2.49
N ASP A 5 -8.63 14.13 1.32
CA ASP A 5 -9.71 13.63 0.46
C ASP A 5 -9.43 12.20 -0.03
N LEU A 6 -8.17 11.93 -0.39
CA LEU A 6 -7.68 10.62 -0.83
C LEU A 6 -7.83 9.57 0.26
N TYR A 7 -7.35 9.89 1.46
CA TYR A 7 -7.46 9.02 2.62
C TYR A 7 -8.91 8.70 2.97
N SER A 8 -9.78 9.73 2.98
CA SER A 8 -11.19 9.57 3.31
C SER A 8 -11.93 8.63 2.35
N ARG A 9 -11.62 8.70 1.05
CA ARG A 9 -12.19 7.80 0.03
C ARG A 9 -11.72 6.37 0.21
N LEU A 10 -10.44 6.18 0.51
CA LEU A 10 -9.85 4.87 0.72
C LEU A 10 -10.47 4.17 1.95
N CYS A 11 -10.65 4.88 3.06
CA CYS A 11 -11.32 4.35 4.26
C CYS A 11 -12.78 3.96 4.00
N LYS A 12 -13.49 4.69 3.12
CA LYS A 12 -14.87 4.33 2.71
C LYS A 12 -14.91 3.05 1.89
N ARG A 13 -13.94 2.86 1.01
CA ARG A 13 -13.89 1.70 0.10
C ARG A 13 -13.38 0.44 0.79
N HIS A 14 -12.46 0.59 1.75
CA HIS A 14 -11.83 -0.50 2.47
C HIS A 14 -12.01 -0.30 3.98
N PRO A 15 -13.09 -0.82 4.59
CA PRO A 15 -13.38 -0.63 6.02
C PRO A 15 -12.27 -1.13 6.95
N HIS A 16 -11.54 -2.17 6.53
CA HIS A 16 -10.43 -2.74 7.29
C HIS A 16 -9.12 -1.96 7.17
N PHE A 17 -9.04 -1.00 6.25
CA PHE A 17 -7.82 -0.26 5.94
C PHE A 17 -7.21 0.43 7.17
N ARG A 18 -8.07 1.00 8.02
CA ARG A 18 -7.62 1.72 9.23
C ARG A 18 -6.90 0.80 10.22
N GLY A 19 -7.36 -0.44 10.39
CA GLY A 19 -6.71 -1.42 11.26
C GLY A 19 -5.36 -1.85 10.72
N TRP A 20 -5.28 -2.06 9.41
CA TRP A 20 -4.06 -2.50 8.75
C TRP A 20 -2.95 -1.45 8.76
N VAL A 21 -3.32 -0.20 8.57
CA VAL A 21 -2.41 0.94 8.67
C VAL A 21 -1.87 1.09 10.10
N ALA A 22 -2.71 0.85 11.11
CA ALA A 22 -2.29 0.94 12.50
C ALA A 22 -1.15 -0.04 12.81
N ASP A 23 -1.19 -1.23 12.19
CA ASP A 23 -0.16 -2.27 12.32
C ASP A 23 1.15 -1.93 11.57
N LEU A 24 1.14 -0.97 10.64
CA LEU A 24 2.34 -0.47 9.95
C LEU A 24 3.06 0.63 10.74
N GLY A 25 2.54 1.01 11.91
CA GLY A 25 3.16 1.96 12.84
C GLY A 25 2.64 3.40 12.72
N PRO A 26 3.01 4.27 13.69
CA PRO A 26 2.38 5.58 13.92
C PRO A 26 2.73 6.67 12.89
N ARG A 27 3.61 6.40 11.93
CA ARG A 27 4.04 7.38 10.91
C ARG A 27 3.44 7.03 9.55
N SER A 28 2.17 7.36 9.30
CA SER A 28 1.55 6.81 8.09
C SER A 28 0.72 7.77 7.26
N LEU A 29 0.78 9.10 7.40
CA LEU A 29 0.09 9.96 6.41
C LEU A 29 0.62 9.67 4.99
N ALA A 30 1.94 9.55 4.84
CA ALA A 30 2.59 9.16 3.60
C ALA A 30 2.24 7.73 3.14
N VAL A 31 2.26 6.74 4.04
CA VAL A 31 1.90 5.35 3.73
C VAL A 31 0.42 5.22 3.34
N ASN A 32 -0.44 5.97 4.02
CA ASN A 32 -1.88 5.99 3.76
C ASN A 32 -2.19 6.62 2.42
N ALA A 33 -1.47 7.71 2.10
CA ALA A 33 -1.50 8.32 0.80
C ALA A 33 -1.04 7.36 -0.28
N SER A 34 0.04 6.58 -0.04
CA SER A 34 0.52 5.56 -0.96
C SER A 34 -0.61 4.60 -1.37
N PHE A 35 -1.40 4.08 -0.43
CA PHE A 35 -2.55 3.23 -0.78
C PHE A 35 -3.66 3.95 -1.53
N ALA A 36 -3.96 5.20 -1.17
CA ALA A 36 -5.01 5.98 -1.83
C ALA A 36 -4.65 6.34 -3.27
N VAL A 37 -3.36 6.58 -3.55
CA VAL A 37 -2.88 6.81 -4.90
C VAL A 37 -2.85 5.53 -5.72
N ILE A 38 -2.57 4.37 -5.11
CA ILE A 38 -2.68 3.10 -5.83
C ILE A 38 -4.14 2.86 -6.22
N ASP A 39 -5.10 3.06 -5.33
CA ASP A 39 -6.52 2.84 -5.68
C ASP A 39 -7.02 3.79 -6.79
N ARG A 40 -6.58 5.06 -6.76
CA ARG A 40 -7.07 6.09 -7.70
C ARG A 40 -6.23 6.22 -8.96
N TRP A 41 -4.93 6.42 -8.82
CA TRP A 41 -4.04 6.77 -9.93
C TRP A 41 -3.49 5.56 -10.67
N HIS A 42 -3.60 4.34 -10.13
CA HIS A 42 -3.16 3.14 -10.84
C HIS A 42 -3.77 3.05 -12.24
N ARG A 43 -5.06 3.37 -12.38
CA ARG A 43 -5.75 3.41 -13.68
C ARG A 43 -5.23 4.53 -14.60
N GLU A 44 -4.89 5.69 -14.04
CA GLU A 44 -4.37 6.84 -14.79
C GLU A 44 -2.92 6.64 -15.24
N CYS A 45 -2.14 5.87 -14.48
CA CYS A 45 -0.71 5.63 -14.73
C CYS A 45 -0.45 4.23 -15.29
N SER A 46 -1.47 3.50 -15.73
CA SER A 46 -1.37 2.12 -16.26
C SER A 46 -0.56 1.16 -15.37
N GLY A 47 -0.60 1.38 -14.05
CA GLY A 47 0.17 0.60 -13.08
C GLY A 47 1.68 0.86 -13.05
N ASP A 48 2.18 1.89 -13.71
CA ASP A 48 3.59 2.30 -13.63
C ASP A 48 3.92 2.84 -12.22
N VAL A 49 4.68 2.04 -11.48
CA VAL A 49 5.12 2.33 -10.11
C VAL A 49 5.95 3.63 -10.04
N ASP A 50 6.76 3.93 -11.04
CA ASP A 50 7.61 5.12 -11.04
C ASP A 50 6.82 6.39 -11.34
N ALA A 51 5.88 6.32 -12.27
CA ALA A 51 4.94 7.41 -12.53
C ALA A 51 4.08 7.70 -11.29
N LEU A 52 3.57 6.65 -10.63
CA LEU A 52 2.79 6.76 -9.40
C LEU A 52 3.60 7.37 -8.24
N TYR A 53 4.86 6.92 -8.06
CA TYR A 53 5.74 7.44 -7.03
C TYR A 53 6.08 8.92 -7.24
N LYS A 54 6.33 9.36 -8.49
CA LYS A 54 6.54 10.78 -8.81
C LYS A 54 5.32 11.64 -8.45
N LYS A 55 4.12 11.17 -8.79
CA LYS A 55 2.86 11.84 -8.44
C LYS A 55 2.67 11.94 -6.92
N LEU A 56 2.98 10.87 -6.17
CA LEU A 56 2.92 10.88 -4.70
C LEU A 56 3.88 11.92 -4.10
N ARG A 57 5.11 12.00 -4.61
CA ARG A 57 6.08 13.00 -4.15
C ARG A 57 5.56 14.42 -4.29
N LEU A 58 4.96 14.74 -5.44
CA LEU A 58 4.38 16.07 -5.67
C LEU A 58 3.24 16.38 -4.69
N ALA A 59 2.34 15.42 -4.45
CA ALA A 59 1.23 15.60 -3.53
C ALA A 59 1.69 15.83 -2.08
N ILE A 60 2.70 15.09 -1.62
CA ILE A 60 3.27 15.28 -0.28
C ILE A 60 3.99 16.63 -0.17
N LEU A 61 4.73 17.05 -1.20
CA LEU A 61 5.37 18.37 -1.22
C LEU A 61 4.34 19.51 -1.16
N GLU A 62 3.28 19.43 -1.97
CA GLU A 62 2.17 20.39 -1.97
C GLU A 62 1.48 20.45 -0.61
N PHE A 63 1.25 19.31 0.03
CA PHE A 63 0.67 19.24 1.37
C PHE A 63 1.56 19.90 2.42
N ASN A 64 2.85 19.55 2.44
CA ASN A 64 3.84 20.12 3.35
C ASN A 64 3.91 21.65 3.22
N LEU A 65 3.89 22.16 1.99
CA LEU A 65 3.89 23.59 1.71
C LEU A 65 2.61 24.27 2.23
N ARG A 66 1.43 23.70 1.95
CA ARG A 66 0.15 24.28 2.36
C ARG A 66 -0.09 24.28 3.87
N ARG A 67 0.41 23.26 4.57
CA ARG A 67 0.18 23.05 6.00
C ARG A 67 1.35 23.48 6.87
N THR A 68 2.42 24.00 6.27
CA THR A 68 3.66 24.38 6.96
C THR A 68 4.17 23.24 7.85
N CYS A 69 4.16 22.03 7.31
CA CYS A 69 4.53 20.81 8.02
C CYS A 69 5.54 19.97 7.25
N THR A 70 6.14 18.99 7.92
CA THR A 70 7.17 18.13 7.32
C THR A 70 6.77 16.66 7.43
N VAL A 71 5.84 16.22 6.57
CA VAL A 71 5.54 14.80 6.42
C VAL A 71 6.73 14.12 5.77
N ALA A 72 7.18 13.01 6.38
CA ALA A 72 8.27 12.20 5.84
C ALA A 72 7.85 11.57 4.50
N MET A 73 8.71 11.72 3.49
CA MET A 73 8.52 11.10 2.18
C MET A 73 8.90 9.61 2.28
N PRO A 74 8.05 8.67 1.83
CA PRO A 74 8.45 7.29 1.75
C PRO A 74 9.49 7.14 0.63
N THR A 75 10.45 6.26 0.79
CA THR A 75 11.37 5.88 -0.28
C THR A 75 10.62 5.17 -1.40
N ARG A 76 11.21 5.14 -2.60
CA ARG A 76 10.67 4.39 -3.73
C ARG A 76 10.48 2.91 -3.39
N LYS A 77 11.42 2.34 -2.64
CA LYS A 77 11.39 0.93 -2.22
C LYS A 77 10.20 0.65 -1.30
N GLU A 78 10.00 1.50 -0.29
CA GLU A 78 8.85 1.39 0.62
C GLU A 78 7.53 1.56 -0.16
N PHE A 79 7.46 2.51 -1.09
CA PHE A 79 6.29 2.69 -1.94
C PHE A 79 6.00 1.47 -2.81
N ALA A 80 7.02 0.89 -3.45
CA ALA A 80 6.86 -0.31 -4.28
C ALA A 80 6.42 -1.52 -3.45
N GLN A 81 6.90 -1.64 -2.21
CA GLN A 81 6.41 -2.66 -1.28
C GLN A 81 4.93 -2.44 -0.98
N VAL A 82 4.52 -1.22 -0.63
CA VAL A 82 3.11 -0.84 -0.40
C VAL A 82 2.24 -1.11 -1.64
N PHE A 83 2.77 -0.85 -2.83
CA PHE A 83 2.12 -1.19 -4.10
C PHE A 83 1.82 -2.68 -4.23
N ALA A 84 2.77 -3.54 -3.88
CA ALA A 84 2.55 -4.99 -3.86
C ALA A 84 1.49 -5.41 -2.81
N LEU A 85 1.34 -4.65 -1.71
CA LEU A 85 0.34 -4.92 -0.66
C LEU A 85 -1.09 -4.57 -1.08
N HIS A 86 -1.24 -3.74 -2.12
CA HIS A 86 -2.55 -3.27 -2.55
C HIS A 86 -3.42 -4.40 -3.13
N LEU A 87 -2.83 -5.34 -3.89
CA LEU A 87 -3.59 -6.41 -4.53
C LEU A 87 -4.29 -7.32 -3.50
N PRO A 88 -3.60 -7.80 -2.44
CA PRO A 88 -4.25 -8.44 -1.30
C PRO A 88 -5.38 -7.66 -0.65
N MET A 89 -5.20 -6.34 -0.49
CA MET A 89 -6.18 -5.45 0.13
C MET A 89 -7.46 -5.36 -0.72
N VAL A 90 -7.32 -5.30 -2.05
CA VAL A 90 -8.46 -5.33 -2.97
C VAL A 90 -9.17 -6.68 -2.95
N LEU A 91 -8.41 -7.78 -2.77
CA LEU A 91 -8.94 -9.13 -2.69
C LEU A 91 -9.48 -9.51 -1.30
N GLY A 92 -9.34 -8.65 -0.29
CA GLY A 92 -9.78 -8.92 1.08
C GLY A 92 -8.97 -10.00 1.80
N ILE A 93 -7.75 -10.29 1.35
CA ILE A 93 -6.88 -11.34 1.92
C ILE A 93 -6.06 -10.73 3.06
N SER A 94 -6.18 -11.24 4.30
CA SER A 94 -5.42 -10.75 5.46
C SER A 94 -3.91 -10.63 5.20
N TRP A 95 -3.31 -9.47 5.48
CA TRP A 95 -1.86 -9.24 5.37
C TRP A 95 -1.04 -10.11 6.32
N GLN A 96 -1.59 -10.47 7.48
CA GLN A 96 -0.93 -11.43 8.38
C GLN A 96 -0.75 -12.77 7.67
N ARG A 97 -1.77 -13.26 6.95
CA ARG A 97 -1.65 -14.49 6.17
C ARG A 97 -0.57 -14.41 5.10
N ILE A 98 -0.43 -13.28 4.42
CA ILE A 98 0.60 -13.12 3.38
C ILE A 98 1.98 -13.02 4.01
N ARG A 99 2.13 -12.28 5.10
CA ARG A 99 3.38 -12.20 5.85
C ARG A 99 3.81 -13.58 6.39
N ASP A 100 2.86 -14.38 6.85
CA ASP A 100 3.08 -15.74 7.35
C ASP A 100 3.33 -16.74 6.20
N GLU A 101 2.76 -16.50 5.01
CA GLU A 101 3.02 -17.26 3.78
C GLU A 101 4.37 -16.94 3.13
N VAL A 102 4.98 -15.79 3.42
CA VAL A 102 6.42 -15.56 3.15
C VAL A 102 7.27 -16.32 4.18
N ARG A 103 6.99 -17.60 4.37
CA ARG A 103 8.04 -18.58 4.67
C ARG A 103 8.68 -18.92 3.33
N ILE A 104 9.82 -18.30 3.06
CA ILE A 104 10.75 -18.81 2.03
C ILE A 104 11.04 -20.26 2.46
N PRO A 105 10.69 -21.28 1.66
CA PRO A 105 11.03 -22.64 2.01
C PRO A 105 12.53 -22.70 2.19
N ALA A 106 13.00 -23.20 3.33
CA ALA A 106 14.43 -23.42 3.51
C ALA A 106 14.91 -24.36 2.38
N PRO A 107 16.16 -24.22 1.88
CA PRO A 107 16.67 -25.12 0.85
C PRO A 107 16.60 -26.57 1.38
N GLY A 108 15.62 -27.35 0.89
CA GLY A 108 15.32 -28.70 1.37
C GLY A 108 13.86 -28.95 1.80
N GLU A 109 13.04 -27.91 1.98
CA GLU A 109 11.61 -28.10 2.27
C GLU A 109 10.85 -28.56 1.01
N SER A 110 10.35 -29.79 1.05
CA SER A 110 9.54 -30.38 0.00
C SER A 110 8.20 -29.64 -0.09
N ILE A 111 7.99 -28.92 -1.18
CA ILE A 111 6.70 -28.31 -1.51
C ILE A 111 5.69 -29.45 -1.75
N VAL A 112 4.92 -29.79 -0.72
CA VAL A 112 3.85 -30.78 -0.83
C VAL A 112 2.79 -30.20 -1.75
N ARG A 113 2.77 -30.67 -3.01
CA ARG A 113 1.71 -30.41 -3.97
C ARG A 113 0.40 -30.98 -3.42
N VAL A 114 -0.48 -30.11 -2.92
CA VAL A 114 -1.85 -30.50 -2.59
C VAL A 114 -2.55 -30.86 -3.90
N LYS A 115 -2.68 -32.17 -4.18
CA LYS A 115 -3.60 -32.68 -5.20
C LYS A 115 -5.02 -32.33 -4.76
N ARG A 116 -5.71 -31.47 -5.52
CA ARG A 116 -7.16 -31.38 -5.44
C ARG A 116 -7.72 -32.71 -5.94
N SER A 117 -8.26 -33.50 -5.02
CA SER A 117 -9.17 -34.60 -5.37
C SER A 117 -10.48 -34.00 -5.90
N ARG A 118 -11.00 -34.65 -6.95
CA ARG A 118 -12.11 -34.23 -7.81
C ARG A 118 -13.39 -33.90 -7.07
#